data_AF-A0A1G2R8L8-F1
#
_entry.id   AF-A0A1G2R8L8-F1
#
_cell.length_a   1.000
_cell.length_b   1.000
_cell.length_c   1.000
_cell.angle_alpha   90.00
_cell.angle_beta   90.00
_cell.angle_gamma   90.00
#
_symmetry.space_group_name_H-M   'P 1'
#
loop_
_entity.id
_entity.type
_entity.pdbx_description
1 polymer ?
#
loop_
_entity_poly.entity_id
_entity_poly.type
_entity_poly.pdbx_seq_one_letter_code
_entity_poly.pdbx_strand_id
1 'polypeptide(L)'
;MTDNLKEAVFLKERWMQISPRFFEPLTLNELPVGSKFIVLPEPGDNSGHGGFKKAHYIFIKTSDSHTDGVLPAHTPQVKAINLQNGCSSIFSSTMFVIHVL
;
A
#
# COMPACT_ATOMS: atom_id res chain seq x y z
N MET A 1 24.81 -6.01 27.31
CA MET A 1 23.77 -5.46 26.41
C MET A 1 23.67 -6.43 25.25
N THR A 2 22.52 -7.08 25.04
CA THR A 2 22.36 -8.12 24.02
C THR A 2 22.50 -7.53 22.62
N ASP A 3 23.01 -8.32 21.67
CA ASP A 3 23.27 -7.84 20.30
C ASP A 3 21.98 -7.34 19.62
N ASN A 4 20.84 -7.98 19.91
CA ASN A 4 19.51 -7.53 19.47
C ASN A 4 19.15 -6.10 19.89
N LEU A 5 19.58 -5.67 21.09
CA LEU A 5 19.30 -4.32 21.57
C LEU A 5 20.14 -3.28 20.82
N LYS A 6 21.40 -3.61 20.49
CA LYS A 6 22.26 -2.74 19.69
C LYS A 6 21.72 -2.59 18.27
N GLU A 7 21.29 -3.68 17.66
CA GLU A 7 20.67 -3.67 16.32
C GLU A 7 19.40 -2.83 16.29
N ALA A 8 18.52 -2.99 17.29
CA ALA A 8 17.29 -2.20 17.37
C ALA A 8 17.57 -0.70 17.53
N VAL A 9 18.55 -0.31 18.36
CA VAL A 9 18.95 1.09 18.54
C VAL A 9 19.56 1.65 17.25
N PHE A 10 20.47 0.91 16.60
CA PHE A 10 21.06 1.31 15.33
C PHE A 10 20.01 1.50 14.23
N LEU A 11 19.03 0.58 14.14
CA LEU A 11 17.94 0.69 13.17
C LEU A 11 17.10 1.95 13.42
N LYS A 12 16.77 2.23 14.69
CA LYS A 12 16.03 3.44 15.07
C LYS A 12 16.80 4.71 14.69
N GLU A 13 18.08 4.79 15.02
CA GLU A 13 18.93 5.94 14.67
C GLU A 13 18.96 6.16 13.16
N ARG A 14 19.12 5.09 12.38
CA ARG A 14 19.09 5.17 10.92
C ARG A 14 17.74 5.63 10.39
N TRP A 15 16.63 5.13 10.95
CA TRP A 15 15.29 5.54 10.55
C TRP A 15 15.01 7.02 10.85
N MET A 16 15.53 7.53 11.98
CA MET A 16 15.40 8.94 12.33
C MET A 16 16.13 9.90 11.38
N GLN A 17 17.09 9.41 10.59
CA GLN A 17 17.80 10.19 9.57
C GLN A 17 17.11 10.15 8.20
N ILE A 18 16.07 9.32 8.02
CA ILE A 18 15.33 9.25 6.75
C ILE A 18 14.45 10.50 6.62
N SER A 19 14.38 11.05 5.41
CA SER A 19 13.53 12.22 5.13
C SER A 19 12.07 11.95 5.53
N PRO A 20 11.38 12.92 6.19
CA PRO A 20 9.97 12.81 6.54
C PRO A 20 9.07 12.45 5.36
N ARG A 21 9.48 12.78 4.13
CA ARG A 21 8.76 12.45 2.89
C ARG A 21 8.51 10.95 2.70
N PHE A 22 9.36 10.08 3.25
CA PHE A 22 9.13 8.62 3.20
C PHE A 22 8.06 8.14 4.18
N PHE A 23 7.63 9.00 5.10
CA PHE A 23 6.56 8.76 6.07
C PHE A 23 5.30 9.56 5.75
N GLU A 24 5.33 10.42 4.72
CA GLU A 24 4.15 11.11 4.23
C GLU A 24 3.20 10.09 3.60
N PRO A 25 1.90 10.15 3.93
CA PRO A 25 0.93 9.22 3.38
C PRO A 25 0.81 9.44 1.87
N LEU A 26 0.97 8.36 1.11
CA LEU A 26 0.76 8.35 -0.33
C LEU A 26 -0.59 7.72 -0.65
N THR A 27 -1.31 8.31 -1.58
CA THR A 27 -2.51 7.73 -2.17
C THR A 27 -2.17 6.91 -3.40
N LEU A 28 -3.03 5.96 -3.75
CA LEU A 28 -2.84 5.13 -4.95
C LEU A 28 -2.82 5.96 -6.25
N ASN A 29 -3.46 7.13 -6.26
CA ASN A 29 -3.42 8.04 -7.40
C ASN A 29 -2.01 8.61 -7.65
N GLU A 30 -1.23 8.83 -6.59
CA GLU A 30 0.11 9.41 -6.67
C GLU A 30 1.18 8.42 -7.13
N LEU A 31 0.88 7.12 -7.12
CA LEU A 31 1.79 6.10 -7.63
C LEU A 31 1.75 6.03 -9.16
N PRO A 32 2.90 5.92 -9.84
CA PRO A 32 2.94 5.59 -11.26
C PRO A 32 2.33 4.21 -11.56
N VAL A 33 1.79 4.04 -12.77
CA VAL A 33 1.47 2.71 -13.30
C VAL A 33 2.73 1.85 -13.32
N GLY A 34 2.63 0.60 -12.88
CA GLY A 34 3.76 -0.32 -12.70
C GLY A 34 4.36 -0.32 -11.30
N SER A 35 4.07 0.69 -10.46
CA SER A 35 4.53 0.70 -9.07
C SER A 35 3.91 -0.42 -8.25
N LYS A 36 4.74 -1.01 -7.38
CA LYS A 36 4.32 -2.01 -6.40
C LYS A 36 3.86 -1.31 -5.13
N PHE A 37 2.77 -1.77 -4.54
CA PHE A 37 2.26 -1.17 -3.31
C PHE A 37 1.58 -2.18 -2.39
N ILE A 38 1.50 -1.80 -1.12
CA ILE A 38 0.70 -2.48 -0.11
C ILE A 38 -0.49 -1.61 0.24
N VAL A 39 -1.68 -2.19 0.22
CA VAL A 39 -2.91 -1.54 0.65
C VAL A 39 -2.91 -1.38 2.17
N LEU A 40 -3.22 -0.18 2.66
CA LEU A 40 -3.54 0.02 4.07
C LEU A 40 -5.04 -0.30 4.26
N PRO A 41 -5.40 -1.34 5.04
CA PRO A 41 -6.80 -1.70 5.23
C PRO A 41 -7.55 -0.58 5.95
N GLU A 42 -8.75 -0.26 5.50
CA GLU A 42 -9.61 0.69 6.20
C GLU A 42 -10.26 0.01 7.43
N PRO A 43 -10.56 0.76 8.51
CA PRO A 43 -11.31 0.22 9.64
C PRO A 43 -12.66 -0.35 9.19
N GLY A 44 -12.81 -1.68 9.21
CA GLY A 44 -14.00 -2.38 8.71
C GLY A 44 -13.70 -3.49 7.70
N ASP A 45 -12.52 -3.47 7.08
CA ASP A 45 -12.05 -4.50 6.10
C ASP A 45 -11.59 -5.82 6.75
N ASN A 46 -11.78 -5.97 8.07
CA ASN A 46 -11.28 -7.11 8.84
C ASN A 46 -12.04 -8.42 8.61
N SER A 47 -13.14 -8.40 7.86
CA SER A 47 -14.06 -9.54 7.76
C SER A 47 -13.71 -10.56 6.66
N GLY A 48 -12.72 -10.30 5.80
CA GLY A 48 -12.42 -11.23 4.69
C GLY A 48 -10.99 -11.29 4.16
N HIS A 49 -10.10 -10.38 4.58
CA HIS A 49 -8.78 -10.30 3.94
C HIS A 49 -7.62 -10.75 4.86
N GLY A 50 -7.71 -10.56 6.17
CA GLY A 50 -6.71 -11.08 7.13
C GLY A 50 -5.64 -10.07 7.58
N GLY A 51 -5.85 -8.77 7.33
CA GLY A 51 -4.93 -7.69 7.74
C GLY A 51 -3.52 -7.86 7.16
N PHE A 52 -2.50 -7.19 7.71
CA PHE A 52 -1.10 -7.32 7.26
C PHE A 52 -0.45 -8.70 7.48
N LYS A 53 -1.22 -9.74 7.81
CA LYS A 53 -0.69 -11.03 8.27
C LYS A 53 -0.10 -11.90 7.14
N LYS A 54 -0.11 -11.46 5.87
CA LYS A 54 0.43 -12.28 4.77
C LYS A 54 1.13 -11.46 3.68
N ALA A 55 2.06 -12.10 2.97
CA ALA A 55 2.75 -11.51 1.81
C ALA A 55 1.85 -11.28 0.58
N HIS A 56 0.60 -11.78 0.61
CA HIS A 56 -0.39 -11.67 -0.47
C HIS A 56 -0.91 -10.24 -0.72
N TYR A 57 -0.32 -9.19 -0.14
CA TYR A 57 -0.83 -7.81 -0.26
C TYR A 57 0.01 -6.90 -1.13
N ILE A 58 0.97 -7.45 -1.89
CA ILE A 58 1.73 -6.67 -2.85
C ILE A 58 0.96 -6.66 -4.17
N PHE A 59 0.55 -5.47 -4.59
CA PHE A 59 -0.16 -5.22 -5.84
C PHE A 59 0.71 -4.40 -6.78
N ILE A 60 0.51 -4.56 -8.08
CA ILE A 60 1.03 -3.64 -9.11
C ILE A 60 -0.12 -2.78 -9.61
N LYS A 61 0.05 -1.45 -9.60
CA LYS A 61 -0.90 -0.52 -10.22
C LYS A 61 -0.88 -0.72 -11.73
N THR A 62 -2.04 -0.92 -12.34
CA THR A 62 -2.17 -1.25 -13.77
C THR A 62 -2.91 -0.20 -14.60
N SER A 63 -3.59 0.74 -13.96
CA SER A 63 -4.28 1.84 -14.63
C SER A 63 -4.16 3.13 -13.83
N ASP A 64 -4.40 4.26 -14.49
CA ASP A 64 -4.68 5.51 -13.78
C ASP A 64 -6.11 5.51 -13.23
N SER A 65 -6.44 6.58 -12.50
CA SER A 65 -7.76 6.73 -11.92
C SER A 65 -8.80 7.04 -12.99
N HIS A 66 -9.88 6.27 -13.01
CA HIS A 66 -11.01 6.46 -13.91
C HIS A 66 -12.33 6.38 -13.13
N THR A 67 -13.35 7.08 -13.59
CA THR A 67 -14.70 7.01 -13.04
C THR A 67 -15.52 5.96 -13.79
N ASP A 68 -15.17 4.69 -13.65
CA ASP A 68 -15.97 3.58 -14.22
C ASP A 68 -16.93 3.04 -13.14
N GLY A 69 -18.23 2.95 -13.46
CA GLY A 69 -19.36 2.87 -12.52
C GLY A 69 -19.55 1.57 -11.71
N VAL A 70 -18.50 0.99 -11.12
CA VAL A 70 -18.59 -0.23 -10.26
C VAL A 70 -18.83 0.11 -8.79
N LEU A 71 -18.27 1.21 -8.26
CA LEU A 71 -18.54 1.77 -6.93
C LEU A 71 -19.52 2.96 -7.06
N PRO A 72 -20.23 3.41 -5.99
CA PRO A 72 -21.14 4.56 -6.06
C PRO A 72 -20.48 5.70 -6.84
N ALA A 73 -21.23 6.21 -7.84
CA ALA A 73 -20.76 6.74 -9.13
C ALA A 73 -19.83 7.98 -9.12
N HIS A 74 -19.12 8.27 -8.03
CA HIS A 74 -18.32 9.48 -7.86
C HIS A 74 -16.92 9.26 -7.26
N THR A 75 -16.51 8.02 -6.99
CA THR A 75 -15.15 7.74 -6.49
C THR A 75 -14.24 7.29 -7.64
N PRO A 76 -13.12 7.99 -7.92
CA PRO A 76 -12.19 7.56 -8.95
C PRO A 76 -11.54 6.22 -8.56
N GLN A 77 -11.41 5.31 -9.52
CA GLN A 77 -11.01 3.93 -9.31
C GLN A 77 -9.71 3.61 -10.04
N VAL A 78 -8.89 2.76 -9.42
CA VAL A 78 -7.62 2.27 -9.96
C VAL A 78 -7.64 0.74 -9.97
N LYS A 79 -7.22 0.16 -11.09
CA LYS A 79 -7.04 -1.30 -11.21
C LYS A 79 -5.64 -1.69 -10.78
N ALA A 80 -5.53 -2.78 -10.04
CA ALA A 80 -4.26 -3.38 -9.69
C ALA A 80 -4.31 -4.90 -9.71
N ILE A 81 -3.15 -5.52 -9.90
CA ILE A 81 -3.00 -6.98 -9.93
C ILE A 81 -2.21 -7.41 -8.70
N ASN A 82 -2.74 -8.39 -7.99
CA ASN A 82 -2.04 -9.04 -6.89
C ASN A 82 -0.87 -9.88 -7.41
N LEU A 83 0.34 -9.64 -6.93
CA LEU A 83 1.54 -10.32 -7.41
C LEU A 83 1.60 -11.81 -7.10
N GLN A 84 0.86 -12.27 -6.10
CA GLN A 84 0.95 -13.66 -5.65
C GLN A 84 -0.04 -14.58 -6.37
N ASN A 85 -1.26 -14.11 -6.64
CA ASN A 85 -2.29 -14.93 -7.28
C ASN A 85 -2.72 -14.43 -8.67
N GLY A 86 -2.20 -13.28 -9.14
CA GLY A 86 -2.55 -12.70 -10.43
C GLY A 86 -3.98 -12.14 -10.51
N CYS A 87 -4.74 -12.13 -9.41
CA CYS A 87 -6.10 -11.63 -9.39
C CYS A 87 -6.13 -10.11 -9.55
N SER A 88 -7.01 -9.63 -10.44
CA SER A 88 -7.30 -8.21 -10.58
C SER A 88 -8.18 -7.73 -9.43
N SER A 89 -7.93 -6.52 -8.94
CA SER A 89 -8.71 -5.84 -7.92
C SER A 89 -8.88 -4.37 -8.30
N ILE A 90 -9.96 -3.77 -7.80
CA ILE A 90 -10.29 -2.36 -8.02
C ILE A 90 -10.24 -1.67 -6.67
N PHE A 91 -9.50 -0.58 -6.60
CA PHE A 91 -9.30 0.21 -5.40
C PHE A 91 -9.74 1.65 -5.61
N SER A 92 -10.11 2.34 -4.53
CA SER A 92 -10.28 3.80 -4.57
C SER A 92 -8.93 4.46 -4.87
N SER A 93 -8.92 5.45 -5.75
CA SER A 93 -7.73 6.24 -6.06
C SER A 93 -7.21 7.01 -4.83
N THR A 94 -8.09 7.32 -3.88
CA THR A 94 -7.78 8.08 -2.67
C THR A 94 -7.32 7.20 -1.50
N MET A 95 -7.29 5.88 -1.70
CA MET A 95 -6.83 4.93 -0.67
C MET A 95 -5.35 5.16 -0.37
N PHE A 96 -4.99 5.16 0.91
CA PHE A 96 -3.60 5.25 1.34
C PHE A 96 -2.87 3.92 1.14
N VAL A 97 -1.62 4.01 0.69
CA VAL A 97 -0.79 2.88 0.31
C VAL A 97 0.65 3.06 0.74
N ILE A 98 1.38 1.96 0.88
CA ILE A 98 2.83 1.95 1.05
C ILE A 98 3.47 1.60 -0.29
N HIS A 99 4.29 2.50 -0.84
CA HIS A 99 5.07 2.21 -2.04
C HIS A 99 6.22 1.24 -1.73
N VAL A 100 6.32 0.17 -2.50
CA VAL A 100 7.41 -0.82 -2.39
C VAL A 100 8.42 -0.55 -3.50
N LEU A 101 9.61 -0.09 -3.11
CA LEU A 101 10.76 0.18 -4.01
C LEU A 101 11.43 -1.09 -4.50
#